data_AF-A0A2N6SKY5-F1
#
_entry.id   AF-A0A2N6SKY5-F1
#
_cell.length_a   1.000
_cell.length_b   1.000
_cell.length_c   1.000
_cell.angle_alpha   90.00
_cell.angle_beta   90.00
_cell.angle_gamma   90.00
#
_symmetry.space_group_name_H-M   'P 1'
#
loop_
_entity.id
_entity.type
_entity.pdbx_description
1 polymer ?
#
loop_
_entity_poly.entity_id
_entity_poly.type
_entity_poly.pdbx_seq_one_letter_code
_entity_poly.pdbx_strand_id
1 'polypeptide(L)' 'MKNQLNRTFNREFIGYSAGKNKHVNLVVKANNKMNHNLKQVALFHPDRVKEFDNKLIDEVLKTLEIEKILQLQEHR' A
#
# COMPACT_ATOMS: atom_id res chain seq x y z
N MET A 1 17.38 -17.53 13.06
CA MET A 1 16.04 -17.79 12.52
C MET A 1 15.86 -16.95 11.27
N LYS A 2 15.70 -17.58 10.10
CA LYS A 2 15.43 -16.86 8.86
C LYS A 2 13.96 -16.43 8.92
N ASN A 3 13.69 -15.14 9.14
CA ASN A 3 12.34 -14.60 8.95
C ASN A 3 12.02 -14.76 7.48
N GLN A 4 11.22 -15.78 7.19
CA GLN A 4 10.76 -16.09 5.86
C GLN A 4 9.91 -14.90 5.40
N LEU A 5 10.41 -14.17 4.40
CA LEU A 5 9.65 -13.14 3.70
C LEU A 5 8.30 -13.74 3.32
N ASN A 6 7.23 -13.25 3.94
CA ASN A 6 5.86 -13.63 3.65
C ASN A 6 5.61 -13.38 2.16
N ARG A 7 5.65 -14.46 1.37
CA ARG A 7 5.19 -14.42 -0.01
C ARG A 7 3.74 -13.99 0.00
N THR A 8 3.39 -12.96 -0.77
CA THR A 8 2.00 -12.59 -1.02
C THR A 8 1.34 -13.73 -1.83
N PHE A 9 0.61 -14.63 -1.16
CA PHE A 9 -0.03 -15.77 -1.82
C PHE A 9 -1.36 -15.40 -2.49
N ASN A 10 -2.03 -14.34 -2.01
CA ASN A 10 -3.23 -13.77 -2.64
C ASN A 10 -2.90 -12.44 -3.31
N ARG A 11 -3.02 -12.38 -4.64
CA ARG A 11 -3.01 -11.12 -5.40
C ARG A 11 -4.46 -10.73 -5.71
N GLU A 12 -5.17 -10.28 -4.69
CA GLU A 12 -6.52 -9.76 -4.85
C GLU A 12 -6.49 -8.27 -5.18
N PHE A 13 -7.28 -7.86 -6.17
CA PHE A 13 -7.48 -6.45 -6.47
C PHE A 13 -8.58 -5.88 -5.56
N ILE A 14 -8.15 -5.19 -4.50
CA ILE A 14 -9.06 -4.75 -3.42
C ILE A 14 -9.73 -3.39 -3.67
N GLY A 15 -9.29 -2.62 -4.68
CA GLY A 15 -9.95 -1.39 -5.10
C GLY A 15 -9.12 -0.49 -6.02
N TYR A 16 -9.81 0.40 -6.75
CA TYR A 16 -9.18 1.44 -7.59
C TYR A 16 -10.07 2.65 -7.83
N SER A 17 -9.43 3.73 -8.29
CA SER A 17 -10.08 4.93 -8.79
C SER A 17 -9.19 5.59 -9.85
N ALA A 18 -9.80 6.14 -10.89
CA ALA A 18 -9.09 6.78 -11.99
C ALA A 18 -9.72 8.13 -12.32
N GLY A 19 -8.91 9.06 -12.82
CA GLY A 19 -9.32 10.39 -13.25
C GLY A 19 -8.23 11.07 -14.06
N LYS A 20 -8.57 12.19 -14.70
CA LYS A 20 -7.69 12.91 -15.63
C LYS A 20 -6.34 13.33 -15.02
N ASN A 21 -6.35 13.68 -13.73
CA ASN A 21 -5.18 14.16 -13.00
C ASN A 21 -5.02 13.41 -11.67
N LYS A 22 -3.76 13.27 -11.19
CA LYS A 22 -3.43 12.67 -9.90
C LYS A 22 -3.80 13.62 -8.76
N HIS A 23 -4.88 13.34 -8.02
CA HIS A 23 -5.32 14.15 -6.88
C HIS A 23 -5.88 13.28 -5.74
N VAL A 24 -5.89 13.82 -4.51
CA VAL A 24 -6.30 13.12 -3.27
C VAL A 24 -7.69 12.49 -3.36
N ASN A 25 -8.62 13.10 -4.10
CA ASN A 25 -9.98 12.58 -4.29
C ASN A 25 -9.99 11.20 -4.97
N LEU A 26 -8.99 10.87 -5.80
CA LEU A 26 -8.90 9.53 -6.38
C LEU A 26 -8.56 8.49 -5.32
N VAL A 27 -7.63 8.80 -4.41
CA VAL A 27 -7.23 7.92 -3.31
C VAL A 27 -8.40 7.67 -2.37
N VAL A 28 -9.13 8.72 -1.97
CA VAL A 28 -10.32 8.61 -1.13
C VAL A 28 -11.41 7.75 -1.80
N LYS A 29 -11.67 7.96 -3.10
CA LYS A 29 -12.63 7.14 -3.86
C LYS A 29 -12.21 5.67 -3.96
N ALA A 30 -10.92 5.40 -4.17
CA ALA A 30 -10.41 4.04 -4.20
C ALA A 30 -10.63 3.38 -2.84
N ASN A 31 -10.27 4.10 -1.76
CA ASN A 31 -10.42 3.63 -0.39
C ASN A 31 -11.87 3.30 -0.02
N ASN A 32 -12.82 4.18 -0.36
CA ASN A 32 -14.25 3.97 -0.11
C ASN A 32 -14.87 2.82 -0.92
N LYS A 33 -14.23 2.42 -2.04
CA LYS A 33 -14.67 1.28 -2.85
C LYS A 33 -14.09 -0.05 -2.36
N MET A 34 -13.12 -0.03 -1.45
CA MET A 34 -12.55 -1.27 -0.94
C MET A 34 -13.53 -1.91 0.02
N ASN A 35 -13.88 -3.17 -0.24
CA ASN A 35 -14.71 -3.97 0.65
C ASN A 35 -13.87 -4.66 1.75
N HIS A 36 -12.60 -4.27 1.89
CA HIS A 36 -11.64 -4.87 2.80
C HIS A 36 -11.27 -3.90 3.91
N ASN A 37 -11.19 -4.41 5.14
CA ASN A 37 -10.76 -3.60 6.28
C ASN A 37 -9.22 -3.48 6.26
N LEU A 38 -8.70 -2.27 6.02
CA LEU A 38 -7.25 -2.02 5.99
C LEU A 38 -6.54 -2.37 7.30
N LYS A 39 -7.25 -2.43 8.44
CA LYS A 39 -6.66 -2.91 9.71
C LYS A 39 -6.23 -4.38 9.66
N GLN A 40 -6.69 -5.14 8.68
CA GLN A 40 -6.28 -6.53 8.48
C GLN A 40 -5.03 -6.63 7.60
N VAL A 41 -4.58 -5.52 7.01
CA VAL A 41 -3.37 -5.46 6.21
C VAL A 41 -2.18 -5.27 7.14
N ALA A 42 -1.34 -6.28 7.29
CA ALA A 42 -0.14 -6.16 8.13
C ALA A 42 1.03 -5.44 7.42
N LEU A 43 1.14 -5.61 6.10
CA LEU A 43 2.30 -5.18 5.31
C LEU A 43 1.89 -4.33 4.11
N PHE A 44 2.54 -3.20 3.93
CA PHE A 44 2.40 -2.33 2.76
C PHE A 44 3.71 -2.30 1.96
N HIS A 45 3.64 -2.75 0.70
CA HIS A 45 4.75 -2.73 -0.24
C HIS A 45 4.48 -1.66 -1.30
N PRO A 46 4.94 -0.42 -1.13
CA PRO A 46 4.85 0.57 -2.18
C PRO A 46 5.80 0.20 -3.31
N ASP A 47 5.32 0.27 -4.55
CA ASP A 47 6.22 0.34 -5.70
C ASP A 47 7.10 1.58 -5.55
N ARG A 48 8.37 1.50 -5.99
CA ARG A 48 9.43 2.52 -5.81
C ARG A 48 9.18 3.81 -6.61
N VAL A 49 8.00 4.39 -6.46
CA VAL A 49 7.58 5.64 -7.08
C VAL A 49 7.50 6.69 -5.98
N LYS A 50 8.05 7.88 -6.23
CA LYS A 50 8.16 8.98 -5.25
C LYS A 50 6.80 9.40 -4.67
N GLU A 51 5.71 9.09 -5.36
CA GLU A 51 4.35 9.34 -4.92
C GLU A 51 4.00 8.65 -3.59
N PHE A 52 4.66 7.53 -3.26
CA PHE A 52 4.46 6.80 -2.00
C PHE A 52 5.49 7.16 -0.92
N ASP A 53 6.38 8.10 -1.22
CA ASP A 53 7.35 8.69 -0.30
C ASP A 53 6.83 10.04 0.21
N ASN A 54 5.71 9.99 0.95
CA ASN A 54 5.02 11.15 1.49
C ASN A 54 4.73 10.94 2.98
N LYS A 55 5.04 11.95 3.81
CA LYS A 55 4.75 11.95 5.26
C LYS A 55 3.31 11.57 5.59
N LEU A 56 2.35 12.01 4.77
CA LEU A 56 0.93 11.69 4.97
C LEU A 56 0.66 10.19 4.83
N ILE A 57 1.35 9.50 3.92
CA ILE A 57 1.22 8.05 3.76
C ILE A 57 1.82 7.34 4.97
N ASP A 58 2.98 7.79 5.44
CA ASP A 58 3.61 7.19 6.64
C ASP A 58 2.74 7.38 7.89
N GLU A 59 2.10 8.54 8.06
CA GLU A 59 1.14 8.79 9.15
C GLU A 59 -0.10 7.89 9.08
N VAL A 60 -0.65 7.69 7.88
CA VAL A 60 -1.79 6.79 7.66
C VAL A 60 -1.40 5.35 7.99
N LEU A 61 -0.27 4.86 7.50
CA LEU A 61 0.20 3.50 7.78
C LEU A 61 0.45 3.29 9.27
N LYS A 62 1.06 4.29 9.95
CA LYS A 62 1.25 4.25 11.40
C LYS A 62 -0.07 4.19 12.17
N THR A 63 -1.07 4.98 11.77
CA THR A 63 -2.39 5.00 12.41
C THR A 63 -3.14 3.68 12.25
N LEU A 64 -2.88 2.99 11.14
CA LEU A 64 -3.48 1.69 10.82
C LEU A 64 -2.63 0.50 11.30
N GLU A 65 -1.50 0.76 11.98
CA GLU A 65 -0.54 -0.25 12.44
C GLU A 65 -0.01 -1.16 11.31
N ILE A 66 0.15 -0.59 10.11
CA ILE A 66 0.64 -1.29 8.93
C ILE A 66 2.14 -1.04 8.76
N GLU A 67 2.93 -2.10 8.64
CA GLU A 67 4.37 -2.00 8.43
C GLU A 67 4.68 -1.73 6.94
N LYS A 68 5.45 -0.68 6.66
CA LYS A 68 5.92 -0.34 5.31
C LYS A 68 7.23 -1.05 5.02
N ILE A 69 7.26 -1.86 3.96
CA ILE A 69 8.47 -2.56 3.51
C ILE A 69 8.97 -1.93 2.21
N LEU A 70 10.20 -1.43 2.24
CA LEU A 70 10.92 -0.97 1.05
C LEU A 70 11.81 -2.10 0.54
N GLN A 71 11.36 -2.88 -0.43
CA GLN A 71 12.25 -3.85 -1.07
C GLN A 71 13.20 -3.14 -2.04
N LEU A 72 14.50 -3.28 -1.79
CA LEU A 72 15.50 -3.15 -2.85
C LEU A 72 15.32 -4.37 -3.75
N GLN A 73 14.82 -4.21 -4.97
CA GLN A 73 15.01 -5.27 -5.96
C GLN A 73 16.50 -5.28 -6.27
N GLU A 74 17.19 -6.34 -5.87
CA GLU A 74 18.38 -6.75 -6.59
C GLU A 74 17.91 -7.11 -8.00
N HIS A 75 18.36 -6.32 -8.97
CA HIS A 75 18.19 -6.63 -10.37
C HIS A 75 18.78 -8.02 -10.64
N ARG A 76 17.95 -8.94 -11.13
CA ARG A 76 18.40 -9.98 -12.05
C ARG A 76 17.94 -9.60 -13.44
#